data_AF-A0AA96ZLF0-F1
#
_entry.id   AF-A0AA96ZLF0-F1
#
_cell.length_a   1.000
_cell.length_b   1.000
_cell.length_c   1.000
_cell.angle_alpha   90.00
_cell.angle_beta   90.00
_cell.angle_gamma   90.00
#
_symmetry.space_group_name_H-M   'P 1'
#
loop_
_entity.id
_entity.type
_entity.pdbx_description
1 polymer ?
#
loop_
_entity_poly.entity_id
_entity_poly.type
_entity_poly.pdbx_seq_one_letter_code
_entity_poly.pdbx_strand_id
1 'polypeptide(L)'
;MLEIIFEDDHDAAAFLHLIQHSDDRNNIIVREGIRKIGIEKANPAFPIQRFMEPILVKFFLECKEDEHMLSLIEETYCFTDQDEQQQILQLAHSIIEGEADDLPFEPLKLSRKQSILDELQTICLEEGVFYIRSFQTFRLGSYYKQLRDITEAAIDEYKMEQEYQNFIQTLRDYVDAKQPRIKKVHIVHDGSFTLWELRYVPEREKMKYIDRRFVRDHPMYIDSHLLAPLISIAPDEVVLYTDQPEHMMARTIQNVFQERVEMLPLHAFTDAEIPVKHSEG
;
A
#
# COMPACT_ATOMS: atom_id res chain seq x y z
N MET A 1 -32.32 29.39 -10.66
CA MET A 1 -32.08 28.53 -9.46
C MET A 1 -31.46 27.25 -9.97
N LEU A 2 -30.37 26.80 -9.35
CA LEU A 2 -29.77 25.49 -9.60
C LEU A 2 -30.32 24.49 -8.58
N GLU A 3 -30.67 23.29 -9.02
CA GLU A 3 -31.12 22.21 -8.15
C GLU A 3 -30.19 21.01 -8.31
N ILE A 4 -29.61 20.53 -7.21
CA ILE A 4 -28.73 19.35 -7.21
C ILE A 4 -29.49 18.19 -6.59
N ILE A 5 -29.51 17.05 -7.28
CA ILE A 5 -30.28 15.86 -6.88
C ILE A 5 -29.34 14.69 -6.62
N PHE A 6 -29.57 14.01 -5.49
CA PHE A 6 -28.71 12.97 -4.91
C PHE A 6 -29.36 11.58 -4.90
N GLU A 7 -28.53 10.56 -4.81
CA GLU A 7 -28.93 9.15 -4.71
C GLU A 7 -29.40 8.75 -3.30
N ASP A 8 -28.99 9.48 -2.29
CA ASP A 8 -29.37 9.25 -0.91
C ASP A 8 -29.24 10.55 -0.09
N ASP A 9 -29.74 10.51 1.14
CA ASP A 9 -29.71 11.66 2.05
C ASP A 9 -28.34 11.88 2.69
N HIS A 10 -27.46 10.86 2.73
CA HIS A 10 -26.12 10.98 3.28
C HIS A 10 -25.25 11.85 2.37
N ASP A 11 -25.28 11.60 1.07
CA ASP A 11 -24.67 12.41 0.03
C ASP A 11 -25.13 13.87 0.09
N ALA A 12 -26.45 14.07 0.21
CA ALA A 12 -27.02 15.41 0.30
C ALA A 12 -26.49 16.13 1.56
N ALA A 13 -26.44 15.45 2.70
CA ALA A 13 -25.91 16.01 3.95
C ALA A 13 -24.41 16.32 3.86
N ALA A 14 -23.61 15.42 3.29
CA ALA A 14 -22.18 15.62 3.08
C ALA A 14 -21.93 16.82 2.15
N PHE A 15 -22.68 16.91 1.04
CA PHE A 15 -22.59 18.03 0.12
C PHE A 15 -22.98 19.36 0.77
N LEU A 16 -24.06 19.37 1.56
CA LEU A 16 -24.48 20.55 2.31
C LEU A 16 -23.39 21.01 3.28
N HIS A 17 -22.73 20.08 3.96
CA HIS A 17 -21.61 20.38 4.85
C HIS A 17 -20.46 21.06 4.08
N LEU A 18 -20.14 20.60 2.87
CA LEU A 18 -19.12 21.24 2.01
C LEU A 18 -19.52 22.67 1.61
N ILE A 19 -20.79 22.90 1.26
CA ILE A 19 -21.31 24.25 0.97
C ILE A 19 -21.17 25.16 2.19
N GLN A 20 -21.54 24.68 3.38
CA GLN A 20 -21.52 25.48 4.61
C GLN A 20 -20.10 25.96 4.99
N HIS A 21 -19.07 25.22 4.60
CA HIS A 21 -17.66 25.53 4.85
C HIS A 21 -16.96 26.20 3.65
N SER A 22 -17.70 26.58 2.61
CA SER A 22 -17.14 27.28 1.45
C SER A 22 -17.05 28.79 1.67
N ASP A 23 -15.97 29.38 1.17
CA ASP A 23 -15.87 30.82 0.98
C ASP A 23 -17.01 31.26 0.05
N ASP A 24 -17.56 32.47 0.24
CA ASP A 24 -18.69 33.01 -0.53
C ASP A 24 -20.09 32.41 -0.28
N ARG A 25 -20.28 31.54 0.73
CA ARG A 25 -21.62 31.05 1.12
C ARG A 25 -22.66 32.15 1.36
N ASN A 26 -22.23 33.34 1.78
CA ASN A 26 -23.12 34.49 1.99
C ASN A 26 -23.72 35.07 0.69
N ASN A 27 -23.18 34.69 -0.47
CA ASN A 27 -23.67 35.14 -1.78
C ASN A 27 -24.77 34.22 -2.36
N ILE A 28 -25.12 33.14 -1.66
CA ILE A 28 -26.14 32.18 -2.08
C ILE A 28 -27.19 31.95 -0.98
N ILE A 29 -28.37 31.50 -1.41
CA ILE A 29 -29.45 31.02 -0.54
C ILE A 29 -29.60 29.53 -0.83
N VAL A 30 -29.50 28.71 0.22
CA VAL A 30 -29.63 27.26 0.12
C VAL A 30 -31.03 26.84 0.55
N ARG A 31 -31.68 26.00 -0.24
CA ARG A 31 -32.97 25.37 0.06
C ARG A 31 -32.81 23.87 0.12
N GLU A 32 -32.97 23.31 1.31
CA GLU A 32 -32.87 21.87 1.53
C GLU A 32 -34.21 21.18 1.22
N GLY A 33 -34.13 20.02 0.58
CA GLY A 33 -35.23 19.11 0.36
C GLY A 33 -34.76 17.66 0.46
N ILE A 34 -35.68 16.72 0.39
CA ILE A 34 -35.36 15.28 0.43
C ILE A 34 -34.46 14.96 -0.77
N ARG A 35 -33.24 14.47 -0.53
CA ARG A 35 -32.24 14.12 -1.56
C ARG A 35 -31.97 15.24 -2.57
N LYS A 36 -32.16 16.50 -2.17
CA LYS A 36 -32.11 17.65 -3.08
C LYS A 36 -31.62 18.91 -2.37
N ILE A 37 -30.75 19.66 -3.05
CA ILE A 37 -30.28 20.97 -2.59
C ILE A 37 -30.52 22.00 -3.69
N GLY A 38 -31.33 23.01 -3.40
CA GLY A 38 -31.57 24.17 -4.24
C GLY A 38 -30.61 25.30 -3.90
N ILE A 39 -30.04 25.94 -4.92
CA ILE A 39 -29.08 27.04 -4.80
C ILE A 39 -29.61 28.23 -5.59
N GLU A 40 -29.89 29.29 -4.87
CA GLU A 40 -30.34 30.58 -5.40
C GLU A 40 -29.27 31.64 -5.19
N LYS A 41 -29.19 32.58 -6.13
CA LYS A 41 -28.28 33.73 -6.02
C LYS A 41 -28.85 34.73 -5.03
N ALA A 42 -28.10 35.08 -3.99
CA ALA A 42 -28.43 36.24 -3.15
C ALA A 42 -28.07 37.56 -3.88
N ASN A 43 -27.03 37.52 -4.71
CA ASN A 43 -26.60 38.61 -5.59
C ASN A 43 -26.71 38.18 -7.07
N PRO A 44 -27.49 38.88 -7.93
CA PRO A 44 -27.67 38.52 -9.33
C PRO A 44 -26.37 38.38 -10.15
N ALA A 45 -25.33 39.12 -9.78
CA ALA A 45 -24.02 39.09 -10.46
C ALA A 45 -23.13 37.92 -10.02
N PHE A 46 -23.54 37.13 -9.02
CA PHE A 46 -22.74 36.03 -8.50
C PHE A 46 -22.73 34.85 -9.49
N PRO A 47 -21.55 34.34 -9.91
CA PRO A 47 -21.45 33.19 -10.80
C PRO A 47 -21.61 31.89 -10.00
N ILE A 48 -22.76 31.22 -10.11
CA ILE A 48 -22.97 29.95 -9.40
C ILE A 48 -21.98 28.90 -9.91
N GLN A 49 -21.68 28.91 -11.21
CA GLN A 49 -20.79 27.90 -11.78
C GLN A 49 -19.41 27.88 -11.11
N ARG A 50 -18.76 29.03 -10.97
CA ARG A 50 -17.43 29.13 -10.33
C ARG A 50 -17.43 28.78 -8.85
N PHE A 51 -18.56 29.00 -8.19
CA PHE A 51 -18.76 28.61 -6.80
C PHE A 51 -18.95 27.09 -6.66
N MET A 52 -19.70 26.48 -7.57
CA MET A 52 -20.06 25.07 -7.50
C MET A 52 -18.96 24.11 -7.95
N GLU A 53 -18.18 24.48 -8.97
CA GLU A 53 -17.08 23.66 -9.50
C GLU A 53 -16.14 23.10 -8.41
N PRO A 54 -15.52 23.93 -7.53
CA PRO A 54 -14.62 23.42 -6.51
C PRO A 54 -15.33 22.56 -5.44
N ILE A 55 -16.59 22.84 -5.13
CA ILE A 55 -17.39 22.08 -4.15
C ILE A 55 -17.74 20.70 -4.71
N LEU A 56 -18.17 20.63 -5.97
CA LEU A 56 -18.48 19.37 -6.65
C LEU A 56 -17.21 18.52 -6.81
N VAL A 57 -16.10 19.13 -7.22
CA VAL A 57 -14.79 18.44 -7.26
C VAL A 57 -14.45 17.86 -5.89
N LYS A 58 -14.54 18.66 -4.82
CA LYS A 58 -14.26 18.20 -3.46
C LYS A 58 -15.20 17.08 -3.02
N PHE A 59 -16.49 17.17 -3.34
CA PHE A 59 -17.46 16.12 -3.06
C PHE A 59 -17.13 14.80 -3.75
N PHE A 60 -16.76 14.83 -5.03
CA PHE A 60 -16.40 13.60 -5.72
C PHE A 60 -15.13 12.98 -5.15
N LEU A 61 -14.11 13.80 -4.88
CA LEU A 61 -12.84 13.33 -4.31
C LEU A 61 -13.01 12.78 -2.88
N GLU A 62 -13.65 13.54 -1.98
CA GLU A 62 -13.66 13.18 -0.55
C GLU A 62 -14.80 12.25 -0.14
N CYS A 63 -15.90 12.21 -0.91
CA CYS A 63 -17.07 11.41 -0.54
C CYS A 63 -17.31 10.21 -1.46
N LYS A 64 -17.01 10.33 -2.77
CA LYS A 64 -17.37 9.30 -3.75
C LYS A 64 -16.22 8.40 -4.20
N GLU A 65 -14.97 8.80 -4.02
CA GLU A 65 -13.82 7.96 -4.40
C GLU A 65 -13.78 6.67 -3.61
N ASP A 66 -13.76 6.79 -2.28
CA ASP A 66 -13.67 5.63 -1.39
C ASP A 66 -14.88 4.71 -1.54
N GLU A 67 -16.07 5.28 -1.66
CA GLU A 67 -17.30 4.51 -1.96
C GLU A 67 -17.17 3.72 -3.26
N HIS A 68 -16.65 4.35 -4.32
CA HIS A 68 -16.47 3.69 -5.61
C HIS A 68 -15.39 2.61 -5.56
N MET A 69 -14.24 2.89 -4.95
CA MET A 69 -13.14 1.93 -4.81
C MET A 69 -13.57 0.74 -3.94
N LEU A 70 -14.26 0.97 -2.83
CA LEU A 70 -14.79 -0.12 -1.98
C LEU A 70 -15.80 -0.98 -2.74
N SER A 71 -16.72 -0.38 -3.50
CA SER A 71 -17.64 -1.13 -4.36
C SER A 71 -16.89 -1.95 -5.42
N LEU A 72 -15.82 -1.43 -6.02
CA LEU A 72 -14.97 -2.21 -6.93
C LEU A 72 -14.31 -3.40 -6.21
N ILE A 73 -13.68 -3.15 -5.07
CA ILE A 73 -12.98 -4.16 -4.25
C ILE A 73 -13.95 -5.30 -3.88
N GLU A 74 -15.16 -4.97 -3.43
CA GLU A 74 -16.18 -5.95 -3.03
C GLU A 74 -16.85 -6.63 -4.22
N GLU A 75 -17.47 -5.85 -5.11
CA GLU A 75 -18.38 -6.39 -6.14
C GLU A 75 -17.64 -6.92 -7.36
N THR A 76 -16.50 -6.31 -7.72
CA THR A 76 -15.74 -6.69 -8.93
C THR A 76 -14.62 -7.68 -8.61
N TYR A 77 -13.88 -7.46 -7.52
CA TYR A 77 -12.73 -8.30 -7.13
C TYR A 77 -13.02 -9.29 -6.00
N CYS A 78 -14.26 -9.31 -5.48
CA CYS A 78 -14.76 -10.30 -4.54
C CYS A 78 -14.05 -10.34 -3.17
N PHE A 79 -13.43 -9.24 -2.74
CA PHE A 79 -12.92 -9.11 -1.37
C PHE A 79 -14.08 -8.75 -0.45
N THR A 80 -14.50 -9.69 0.39
CA THR A 80 -15.70 -9.56 1.24
C THR A 80 -15.40 -9.29 2.72
N ASP A 81 -14.14 -9.47 3.11
CA ASP A 81 -13.70 -9.15 4.46
C ASP A 81 -13.43 -7.66 4.59
N GLN A 82 -13.98 -7.04 5.65
CA GLN A 82 -13.90 -5.59 5.82
C GLN A 82 -12.49 -5.12 6.15
N ASP A 83 -11.70 -5.90 6.89
CA ASP A 83 -10.34 -5.53 7.24
C ASP A 83 -9.44 -5.58 5.99
N GLU A 84 -9.62 -6.61 5.14
CA GLU A 84 -8.94 -6.68 3.83
C GLU A 84 -9.31 -5.50 2.93
N GLN A 85 -10.60 -5.18 2.83
CA GLN A 85 -11.08 -4.03 2.06
C GLN A 85 -10.41 -2.72 2.51
N GLN A 86 -10.33 -2.49 3.83
CA GLN A 86 -9.70 -1.29 4.37
C GLN A 86 -8.19 -1.27 4.13
N GLN A 87 -7.50 -2.41 4.21
CA GLN A 87 -6.07 -2.48 3.91
C GLN A 87 -5.79 -2.17 2.44
N ILE A 88 -6.59 -2.73 1.52
CA ILE A 88 -6.49 -2.43 0.08
C ILE A 88 -6.78 -0.94 -0.18
N LEU A 89 -7.81 -0.38 0.46
CA LEU A 89 -8.13 1.04 0.33
C LEU A 89 -6.99 1.95 0.83
N GLN A 90 -6.33 1.58 1.92
CA GLN A 90 -5.15 2.30 2.43
C GLN A 90 -3.96 2.25 1.46
N LEU A 91 -3.75 1.10 0.80
CA LEU A 91 -2.74 0.98 -0.26
C LEU A 91 -3.11 1.85 -1.48
N ALA A 92 -4.38 1.87 -1.88
CA ALA A 92 -4.87 2.75 -2.95
C ALA A 92 -4.63 4.23 -2.61
N HIS A 93 -4.91 4.65 -1.37
CA HIS A 93 -4.58 5.99 -0.88
C HIS A 93 -3.07 6.26 -0.89
N SER A 94 -2.25 5.29 -0.49
CA SER A 94 -0.78 5.41 -0.55
C SER A 94 -0.27 5.55 -1.98
N ILE A 95 -0.90 4.89 -2.96
CA ILE A 95 -0.58 5.04 -4.39
C ILE A 95 -0.97 6.45 -4.87
N ILE A 96 -2.16 6.91 -4.47
CA ILE A 96 -2.66 8.26 -4.78
C ILE A 96 -1.76 9.35 -4.19
N GLU A 97 -1.29 9.18 -2.95
CA GLU A 97 -0.37 10.11 -2.27
C GLU A 97 1.07 9.98 -2.82
N GLY A 98 1.45 8.77 -3.23
CA GLY A 98 2.75 8.39 -3.80
C GLY A 98 2.96 8.82 -5.26
N GLU A 99 1.95 9.41 -5.91
CA GLU A 99 2.06 10.16 -7.19
C GLU A 99 3.06 11.35 -7.10
N ALA A 100 3.65 11.62 -5.94
CA ALA A 100 4.67 12.65 -5.76
C ALA A 100 6.12 12.21 -6.04
N ASP A 101 6.52 10.92 -5.99
CA ASP A 101 7.97 10.62 -6.17
C ASP A 101 8.46 9.27 -6.77
N ASP A 102 7.80 8.09 -6.78
CA ASP A 102 8.51 6.89 -7.33
C ASP A 102 7.64 5.64 -7.62
N LEU A 103 6.96 5.56 -8.78
CA LEU A 103 6.44 4.29 -9.31
C LEU A 103 6.58 4.18 -10.86
N PRO A 104 6.78 2.97 -11.42
CA PRO A 104 7.08 2.73 -12.83
C PRO A 104 5.84 2.77 -13.76
N PHE A 105 4.71 3.29 -13.30
CA PHE A 105 3.51 3.45 -14.14
C PHE A 105 3.61 4.74 -14.95
N GLU A 106 3.08 4.73 -16.18
CA GLU A 106 2.96 5.95 -16.98
C GLU A 106 2.34 7.04 -16.09
N PRO A 107 2.96 8.23 -15.96
CA PRO A 107 2.44 9.29 -15.11
C PRO A 107 0.99 9.51 -15.49
N LEU A 108 0.09 9.42 -14.51
CA LEU A 108 -1.34 9.62 -14.70
C LEU A 108 -1.52 10.92 -15.48
N LYS A 109 -1.92 10.80 -16.75
CA LYS A 109 -1.79 11.87 -17.76
C LYS A 109 -2.56 13.15 -17.42
N LEU A 110 -3.48 13.08 -16.44
CA LEU A 110 -4.25 14.19 -15.89
C LEU A 110 -4.44 13.96 -14.39
N SER A 111 -4.27 15.01 -13.58
CA SER A 111 -4.61 14.94 -12.15
C SER A 111 -6.10 14.61 -11.99
N ARG A 112 -6.46 13.70 -11.08
CA ARG A 112 -7.86 13.29 -10.80
C ARG A 112 -8.81 14.48 -10.66
N LYS A 113 -8.35 15.50 -9.93
CA LYS A 113 -9.03 16.78 -9.76
C LYS A 113 -9.37 17.45 -11.10
N GLN A 114 -8.40 17.54 -12.01
CA GLN A 114 -8.58 18.16 -13.31
C GLN A 114 -9.55 17.36 -14.18
N SER A 115 -9.47 16.02 -14.14
CA SER A 115 -10.40 15.15 -14.88
C SER A 115 -11.87 15.41 -14.53
N ILE A 116 -12.18 15.64 -13.24
CA ILE A 116 -13.54 16.01 -12.81
C ILE A 116 -13.88 17.44 -13.23
N LEU A 117 -12.96 18.38 -13.03
CA LEU A 117 -13.18 19.80 -13.34
C LEU A 117 -13.44 20.03 -14.82
N ASP A 118 -12.68 19.37 -15.71
CA ASP A 118 -12.87 19.48 -17.16
C ASP A 118 -14.28 19.04 -17.57
N GLU A 119 -14.77 17.93 -17.03
CA GLU A 119 -16.13 17.45 -17.28
C GLU A 119 -17.20 18.41 -16.74
N LEU A 120 -16.99 18.99 -15.55
CA LEU A 120 -17.90 19.99 -14.97
C LEU A 120 -17.98 21.26 -15.82
N GLN A 121 -16.86 21.71 -16.38
CA GLN A 121 -16.80 22.90 -17.24
C GLN A 121 -17.55 22.71 -18.57
N THR A 122 -17.83 21.47 -18.99
CA THR A 122 -18.68 21.19 -20.15
C THR A 122 -20.19 21.34 -19.87
N ILE A 123 -20.57 21.59 -18.62
CA ILE A 123 -21.96 21.66 -18.16
C ILE A 123 -22.27 23.06 -17.63
N CYS A 124 -23.47 23.56 -17.92
CA CYS A 124 -23.95 24.81 -17.34
C CYS A 124 -24.50 24.55 -15.93
N LEU A 125 -23.87 25.13 -14.91
CA LEU A 125 -24.31 25.06 -13.51
C LEU A 125 -24.97 26.36 -13.03
N GLU A 126 -25.24 27.33 -13.90
CA GLU A 126 -25.84 28.61 -13.48
C GLU A 126 -27.31 28.48 -13.06
N GLU A 127 -28.04 27.55 -13.67
CA GLU A 127 -29.45 27.27 -13.37
C GLU A 127 -29.87 25.89 -13.90
N GLY A 128 -31.03 25.40 -13.45
CA GLY A 128 -31.60 24.13 -13.90
C GLY A 128 -31.42 23.02 -12.88
N VAL A 129 -31.30 21.78 -13.35
CA VAL A 129 -31.25 20.59 -12.50
C VAL A 129 -30.00 19.77 -12.83
N PHE A 130 -29.20 19.47 -11.82
CA PHE A 130 -27.99 18.67 -11.90
C PHE A 130 -28.17 17.38 -11.10
N TYR A 131 -28.14 16.24 -11.79
CA TYR A 131 -28.26 14.92 -11.16
C TYR A 131 -26.87 14.33 -10.96
N ILE A 132 -26.49 14.10 -9.70
CA ILE A 132 -25.18 13.54 -9.33
C ILE A 132 -24.96 12.18 -10.01
N ARG A 133 -25.94 11.26 -9.90
CA ARG A 133 -25.93 9.95 -10.56
C ARG A 133 -25.67 10.04 -12.06
N SER A 134 -26.35 10.95 -12.75
CA SER A 134 -26.21 11.10 -14.19
C SER A 134 -24.82 11.59 -14.57
N PHE A 135 -24.25 12.52 -13.81
CA PHE A 135 -22.89 12.98 -14.02
C PHE A 135 -21.87 11.85 -13.81
N GLN A 136 -21.99 11.10 -12.72
CA GLN A 136 -21.16 9.93 -12.44
C GLN A 136 -21.23 8.90 -13.58
N THR A 137 -22.44 8.55 -14.02
CA THR A 137 -22.66 7.48 -15.00
C THR A 137 -22.17 7.84 -16.40
N PHE A 138 -22.40 9.08 -16.84
CA PHE A 138 -22.21 9.46 -18.25
C PHE A 138 -20.98 10.32 -18.53
N ARG A 139 -20.39 10.96 -17.51
CA ARG A 139 -19.28 11.91 -17.68
C ARG A 139 -18.00 11.43 -17.01
N LEU A 140 -18.09 10.82 -15.83
CA LEU A 140 -16.92 10.43 -15.04
C LEU A 140 -16.30 9.08 -15.45
N GLY A 141 -16.61 8.54 -16.64
CA GLY A 141 -16.10 7.24 -17.08
C GLY A 141 -14.56 7.15 -17.13
N SER A 142 -13.89 8.20 -17.64
CA SER A 142 -12.41 8.22 -17.68
C SER A 142 -11.80 8.30 -16.28
N TYR A 143 -12.45 9.05 -15.39
CA TYR A 143 -12.02 9.19 -14.00
C TYR A 143 -12.22 7.90 -13.20
N TYR A 144 -13.35 7.22 -13.35
CA TYR A 144 -13.57 5.92 -12.71
C TYR A 144 -12.68 4.80 -13.27
N LYS A 145 -12.27 4.91 -14.54
CA LYS A 145 -11.22 4.05 -15.07
C LYS A 145 -9.90 4.27 -14.32
N GLN A 146 -9.51 5.51 -14.07
CA GLN A 146 -8.33 5.83 -13.27
C GLN A 146 -8.42 5.26 -11.85
N LEU A 147 -9.56 5.39 -11.16
CA LEU A 147 -9.75 4.76 -9.84
C LEU A 147 -9.67 3.23 -9.89
N ARG A 148 -10.20 2.60 -10.94
CA ARG A 148 -10.05 1.16 -11.16
C ARG A 148 -8.60 0.77 -11.31
N ASP A 149 -7.84 1.46 -12.16
CA ASP A 149 -6.42 1.16 -12.39
C ASP A 149 -5.61 1.27 -11.07
N ILE A 150 -5.91 2.29 -10.24
CA ILE A 150 -5.33 2.45 -8.89
C ILE A 150 -5.74 1.30 -7.96
N THR A 151 -7.02 0.92 -7.97
CA THR A 151 -7.55 -0.17 -7.14
C THR A 151 -6.90 -1.50 -7.50
N GLU A 152 -6.70 -1.77 -8.80
CA GLU A 152 -6.00 -2.98 -9.28
C GLU A 152 -4.56 -3.02 -8.80
N ALA A 153 -3.82 -1.90 -8.90
CA ALA A 153 -2.46 -1.82 -8.40
C ALA A 153 -2.38 -2.03 -6.87
N ALA A 154 -3.33 -1.48 -6.11
CA ALA A 154 -3.42 -1.68 -4.67
C ALA A 154 -3.70 -3.15 -4.29
N ILE A 155 -4.56 -3.83 -5.06
CA ILE A 155 -4.85 -5.26 -4.89
C ILE A 155 -3.61 -6.11 -5.19
N ASP A 156 -2.86 -5.78 -6.23
CA ASP A 156 -1.63 -6.49 -6.58
C ASP A 156 -0.58 -6.33 -5.47
N GLU A 157 -0.39 -5.13 -4.95
CA GLU A 157 0.50 -4.86 -3.81
C GLU A 157 0.05 -5.62 -2.56
N TYR A 158 -1.25 -5.59 -2.23
CA TYR A 158 -1.82 -6.35 -1.12
C TYR A 158 -1.51 -7.85 -1.24
N LYS A 159 -1.73 -8.43 -2.43
CA LYS A 159 -1.44 -9.84 -2.68
C LYS A 159 0.05 -10.16 -2.56
N MET A 160 0.92 -9.30 -3.06
CA MET A 160 2.36 -9.47 -2.94
C MET A 160 2.81 -9.48 -1.46
N GLU A 161 2.27 -8.57 -0.64
CA GLU A 161 2.55 -8.55 0.80
C GLU A 161 2.02 -9.83 1.48
N GLN A 162 0.81 -10.28 1.16
CA GLN A 162 0.27 -11.53 1.69
C GLN A 162 1.12 -12.76 1.27
N GLU A 163 1.57 -12.81 0.02
CA GLU A 163 2.47 -13.84 -0.47
C GLU A 163 3.80 -13.83 0.28
N TYR A 164 4.36 -12.64 0.54
CA TYR A 164 5.57 -12.48 1.35
C TYR A 164 5.37 -12.99 2.77
N GLN A 165 4.28 -12.63 3.45
CA GLN A 165 3.99 -13.12 4.81
C GLN A 165 3.83 -14.65 4.86
N ASN A 166 3.12 -15.23 3.89
CA ASN A 166 2.97 -16.68 3.75
C ASN A 166 4.31 -17.37 3.50
N PHE A 167 5.17 -16.76 2.68
CA PHE A 167 6.52 -17.24 2.44
C PHE A 167 7.36 -17.22 3.72
N ILE A 168 7.36 -16.11 4.47
CA ILE A 168 8.06 -16.01 5.76
C ILE A 168 7.55 -17.07 6.74
N GLN A 169 6.24 -17.30 6.80
CA GLN A 169 5.68 -18.35 7.66
C GLN A 169 6.17 -19.74 7.26
N THR A 170 6.25 -20.03 5.96
CA THR A 170 6.82 -21.28 5.44
C THR A 170 8.27 -21.47 5.87
N LEU A 171 9.06 -20.39 5.90
CA LEU A 171 10.44 -20.44 6.40
C LEU A 171 10.50 -20.74 7.90
N ARG A 172 9.64 -20.10 8.71
CA ARG A 172 9.55 -20.34 10.16
C ARG A 172 9.23 -21.81 10.45
N ASP A 173 8.16 -22.32 9.85
CA ASP A 173 7.72 -23.71 10.02
C ASP A 173 8.83 -24.69 9.65
N TYR A 174 9.60 -24.39 8.60
CA TYR A 174 10.73 -25.19 8.17
C TYR A 174 11.90 -25.17 9.17
N VAL A 175 12.25 -24.00 9.71
CA VAL A 175 13.31 -23.83 10.71
C VAL A 175 12.94 -24.55 12.01
N ASP A 176 11.69 -24.43 12.45
CA ASP A 176 11.20 -25.02 13.72
C ASP A 176 11.09 -26.55 13.67
N ALA A 177 10.85 -27.12 12.49
CA ALA A 177 10.82 -28.56 12.30
C ALA A 177 12.22 -29.23 12.34
N LYS A 178 13.31 -28.44 12.37
CA LYS A 178 14.69 -28.93 12.27
C LYS A 178 15.45 -28.85 13.58
N GLN A 179 16.35 -29.82 13.76
CA GLN A 179 17.38 -29.71 14.79
C GLN A 179 18.51 -28.79 14.30
N PRO A 180 18.99 -27.86 15.15
CA PRO A 180 20.10 -26.98 14.82
C PRO A 180 21.36 -27.74 14.47
N ARG A 181 21.92 -27.46 13.29
CA ARG A 181 23.23 -28.00 12.88
C ARG A 181 24.38 -27.24 13.53
N ILE A 182 24.18 -25.95 13.76
CA ILE A 182 25.09 -25.05 14.46
C ILE A 182 24.23 -24.29 15.48
N LYS A 183 24.60 -24.33 16.75
CA LYS A 183 23.82 -23.69 17.82
C LYS A 183 23.74 -22.17 17.66
N LYS A 184 24.89 -21.52 17.49
CA LYS A 184 25.02 -20.07 17.39
C LYS A 184 25.73 -19.69 16.11
N VAL A 185 25.16 -18.73 15.38
CA VAL A 185 25.67 -18.21 14.12
C VAL A 185 25.84 -16.70 14.22
N HIS A 186 26.92 -16.17 13.67
CA HIS A 186 27.18 -14.73 13.60
C HIS A 186 27.08 -14.26 12.15
N ILE A 187 26.35 -13.17 11.93
CA ILE A 187 26.18 -12.55 10.62
C ILE A 187 26.74 -11.14 10.71
N VAL A 188 27.70 -10.82 9.83
CA VAL A 188 28.31 -9.49 9.77
C VAL A 188 27.80 -8.77 8.51
N HIS A 189 27.19 -7.60 8.69
CA HIS A 189 26.76 -6.73 7.61
C HIS A 189 27.72 -5.55 7.47
N ASP A 190 28.74 -5.73 6.63
CA ASP A 190 29.71 -4.69 6.24
C ASP A 190 29.74 -4.60 4.71
N GLY A 191 28.84 -3.78 4.15
CA GLY A 191 28.55 -3.69 2.72
C GLY A 191 27.84 -4.91 2.12
N SER A 192 28.11 -6.11 2.64
CA SER A 192 27.42 -7.37 2.31
C SER A 192 27.24 -8.21 3.56
N PHE A 193 26.25 -9.12 3.54
CA PHE A 193 25.99 -10.03 4.64
C PHE A 193 26.88 -11.27 4.56
N THR A 194 27.70 -11.49 5.58
CA THR A 194 28.60 -12.64 5.67
C THR A 194 28.24 -13.53 6.85
N LEU A 195 28.00 -14.82 6.59
CA LEU A 195 27.80 -15.83 7.62
C LEU A 195 29.16 -16.33 8.14
N TRP A 196 29.53 -15.91 9.35
CA TRP A 196 30.90 -15.97 9.85
C TRP A 196 31.43 -17.39 10.06
N GLU A 197 30.56 -18.31 10.48
CA GLU A 197 30.88 -19.72 10.68
C GLU A 197 31.23 -20.44 9.38
N LEU A 198 30.70 -19.95 8.25
CA LEU A 198 30.95 -20.53 6.93
C LEU A 198 31.94 -19.71 6.09
N ARG A 199 32.53 -18.63 6.62
CA ARG A 199 33.35 -17.68 5.82
C ARG A 199 34.54 -18.31 5.10
N TYR A 200 35.15 -19.34 5.70
CA TYR A 200 36.28 -20.07 5.10
C TYR A 200 35.89 -21.45 4.55
N VAL A 201 34.60 -21.81 4.62
CA VAL A 201 34.11 -23.08 4.07
C VAL A 201 34.02 -22.91 2.55
N PRO A 202 34.63 -23.79 1.74
CA PRO A 202 34.50 -23.75 0.29
C PRO A 202 33.02 -23.82 -0.13
N GLU A 203 32.61 -23.09 -1.18
CA GLU A 203 31.21 -23.07 -1.66
C GLU A 203 30.63 -24.47 -1.90
N ARG A 204 31.43 -25.39 -2.44
CA ARG A 204 31.04 -26.81 -2.63
C ARG A 204 30.64 -27.50 -1.33
N GLU A 205 31.24 -27.11 -0.21
CA GLU A 205 31.00 -27.66 1.13
C GLU A 205 29.87 -26.91 1.84
N LYS A 206 29.73 -25.60 1.63
CA LYS A 206 28.52 -24.84 2.04
C LYS A 206 27.25 -25.47 1.45
N MET A 207 27.34 -25.91 0.20
CA MET A 207 26.23 -26.57 -0.50
C MET A 207 25.81 -27.93 0.13
N LYS A 208 26.62 -28.51 1.03
CA LYS A 208 26.21 -29.68 1.84
C LYS A 208 25.28 -29.29 2.98
N TYR A 209 25.38 -28.06 3.46
CA TYR A 209 24.47 -27.54 4.49
C TYR A 209 23.11 -27.18 3.92
N ILE A 210 23.04 -26.82 2.63
CA ILE A 210 21.81 -26.38 1.96
C ILE A 210 20.92 -27.56 1.58
N ASP A 211 19.66 -27.51 2.01
CA ASP A 211 18.63 -28.40 1.50
C ASP A 211 18.16 -27.93 0.11
N ARG A 212 18.75 -28.52 -0.93
CA ARG A 212 18.46 -28.16 -2.33
C ARG A 212 17.02 -28.40 -2.75
N ARG A 213 16.27 -29.28 -2.06
CA ARG A 213 14.85 -29.48 -2.39
C ARG A 213 14.05 -28.26 -1.97
N PHE A 214 14.23 -27.83 -0.72
CA PHE A 214 13.57 -26.66 -0.17
C PHE A 214 13.85 -25.38 -0.97
N VAL A 215 15.12 -25.14 -1.33
CA VAL A 215 15.52 -23.97 -2.13
C VAL A 215 14.93 -23.99 -3.54
N ARG A 216 14.87 -25.16 -4.18
CA ARG A 216 14.28 -25.30 -5.53
C ARG A 216 12.78 -25.06 -5.52
N ASP A 217 12.11 -25.45 -4.44
CA ASP A 217 10.66 -25.30 -4.31
C ASP A 217 10.28 -23.83 -4.00
N HIS A 218 11.26 -22.98 -3.60
CA HIS A 218 11.07 -21.53 -3.31
C HIS A 218 12.15 -20.64 -3.95
N PRO A 219 12.25 -20.57 -5.30
CA PRO A 219 13.39 -19.98 -5.99
C PRO A 219 13.43 -18.44 -5.97
N MET A 220 12.29 -17.76 -5.73
CA MET A 220 12.19 -16.30 -5.90
C MET A 220 12.69 -15.48 -4.70
N TYR A 221 12.82 -16.08 -3.51
CA TYR A 221 13.00 -15.31 -2.26
C TYR A 221 14.18 -15.75 -1.38
N ILE A 222 14.88 -16.83 -1.74
CA ILE A 222 15.99 -17.36 -0.93
C ILE A 222 17.32 -16.98 -1.59
N ASP A 223 18.02 -16.00 -1.00
CA ASP A 223 19.43 -15.77 -1.34
C ASP A 223 20.23 -17.05 -1.07
N SER A 224 20.92 -17.52 -2.11
CA SER A 224 21.70 -18.76 -2.06
C SER A 224 22.93 -18.66 -1.16
N HIS A 225 23.43 -17.45 -0.86
CA HIS A 225 24.64 -17.24 -0.07
C HIS A 225 24.37 -17.04 1.42
N LEU A 226 23.23 -16.47 1.81
CA LEU A 226 22.90 -16.20 3.21
C LEU A 226 21.67 -16.96 3.71
N LEU A 227 20.50 -16.72 3.13
CA LEU A 227 19.25 -17.29 3.63
C LEU A 227 19.23 -18.82 3.47
N ALA A 228 19.62 -19.35 2.31
CA ALA A 228 19.65 -20.80 2.06
C ALA A 228 20.49 -21.56 3.12
N PRO A 229 21.76 -21.20 3.38
CA PRO A 229 22.54 -21.87 4.41
C PRO A 229 21.99 -21.60 5.81
N LEU A 230 21.56 -20.38 6.14
CA LEU A 230 21.06 -20.04 7.47
C LEU A 230 19.79 -20.82 7.84
N ILE A 231 18.80 -20.85 6.93
CA ILE A 231 17.55 -21.64 7.07
C ILE A 231 17.86 -23.14 7.17
N SER A 232 18.84 -23.63 6.41
CA SER A 232 19.19 -25.05 6.44
C SER A 232 19.99 -25.46 7.69
N ILE A 233 20.74 -24.53 8.27
CA ILE A 233 21.43 -24.70 9.57
C ILE A 233 20.41 -24.69 10.71
N ALA A 234 19.37 -23.85 10.61
CA ALA A 234 18.33 -23.64 11.62
C ALA A 234 18.92 -23.39 13.03
N PRO A 235 19.76 -22.36 13.22
CA PRO A 235 20.42 -22.13 14.51
C PRO A 235 19.44 -21.82 15.64
N ASP A 236 19.89 -22.07 16.87
CA ASP A 236 19.21 -21.65 18.11
C ASP A 236 19.39 -20.15 18.38
N GLU A 237 20.56 -19.60 18.00
CA GLU A 237 20.94 -18.21 18.20
C GLU A 237 21.57 -17.63 16.92
N VAL A 238 21.14 -16.42 16.54
CA VAL A 238 21.69 -15.62 15.44
C VAL A 238 22.10 -14.27 16.01
N VAL A 239 23.37 -13.90 15.89
CA VAL A 239 23.83 -12.55 16.23
C VAL A 239 24.11 -11.79 14.95
N LEU A 240 23.31 -10.78 14.65
CA LEU A 240 23.43 -9.94 13.47
C LEU A 240 24.12 -8.61 13.82
N TYR A 241 25.34 -8.42 13.32
CA TYR A 241 26.09 -7.18 13.46
C TYR A 241 25.80 -6.26 12.28
N THR A 242 25.06 -5.17 12.51
CA THR A 242 24.70 -4.22 11.45
C THR A 242 24.45 -2.81 11.99
N ASP A 243 24.85 -1.80 11.22
CA ASP A 243 24.45 -0.39 11.45
C ASP A 243 23.19 -0.01 10.63
N GLN A 244 22.60 -0.97 9.90
CA GLN A 244 21.43 -0.78 9.04
C GLN A 244 20.34 -1.81 9.37
N PRO A 245 19.69 -1.72 10.54
CA PRO A 245 18.66 -2.68 10.95
C PRO A 245 17.43 -2.67 10.02
N GLU A 246 17.17 -1.56 9.34
CA GLU A 246 16.06 -1.40 8.39
C GLU A 246 16.32 -2.02 7.02
N HIS A 247 17.52 -2.54 6.77
CA HIS A 247 17.84 -3.21 5.52
C HIS A 247 16.91 -4.42 5.31
N MET A 248 16.37 -4.59 4.10
CA MET A 248 15.40 -5.65 3.75
C MET A 248 15.85 -7.04 4.25
N MET A 249 17.11 -7.42 3.99
CA MET A 249 17.65 -8.71 4.44
C MET A 249 17.71 -8.84 5.97
N ALA A 250 18.05 -7.76 6.71
CA ALA A 250 18.09 -7.77 8.17
C ALA A 250 16.68 -7.98 8.74
N ARG A 251 15.68 -7.27 8.20
CA ARG A 251 14.26 -7.47 8.53
C ARG A 251 13.80 -8.90 8.19
N THR A 252 14.17 -9.45 7.04
CA THR A 252 13.84 -10.84 6.68
C THR A 252 14.43 -11.85 7.67
N ILE A 253 15.71 -11.70 8.06
CA ILE A 253 16.34 -12.57 9.09
C ILE A 253 15.59 -12.46 10.42
N GLN A 254 15.31 -11.23 10.88
CA GLN A 254 14.54 -10.98 12.10
C GLN A 254 13.14 -11.60 12.03
N ASN A 255 12.47 -11.50 10.89
CA ASN A 255 11.13 -12.05 10.70
C ASN A 255 11.13 -13.58 10.72
N VAL A 256 12.13 -14.23 10.12
CA VAL A 256 12.23 -15.70 10.05
C VAL A 256 12.66 -16.31 11.38
N PHE A 257 13.66 -15.72 12.04
CA PHE A 257 14.29 -16.30 13.25
C PHE A 257 13.79 -15.68 14.56
N GLN A 258 12.99 -14.62 14.50
CA GLN A 258 12.26 -14.02 15.62
C GLN A 258 13.17 -13.77 16.84
N GLU A 259 12.82 -14.26 18.03
CA GLU A 259 13.57 -14.09 19.28
C GLU A 259 14.96 -14.73 19.28
N ARG A 260 15.29 -15.57 18.29
CA ARG A 260 16.64 -16.12 18.14
C ARG A 260 17.64 -15.09 17.64
N VAL A 261 17.18 -13.93 17.16
CA VAL A 261 18.04 -12.88 16.60
C VAL A 261 18.38 -11.83 17.65
N GLU A 262 19.67 -11.64 17.88
CA GLU A 262 20.23 -10.51 18.61
C GLU A 262 20.89 -9.56 17.60
N MET A 263 20.39 -8.33 17.50
CA MET A 263 21.02 -7.31 16.65
C MET A 263 21.98 -6.46 17.46
N LEU A 264 23.22 -6.34 16.99
CA LEU A 264 24.27 -5.50 17.58
C LEU A 264 24.83 -4.52 16.53
N PRO A 265 25.32 -3.34 16.95
CA PRO A 265 26.02 -2.45 16.04
C PRO A 265 27.26 -3.12 15.41
N LEU A 266 27.64 -2.70 14.20
CA LEU A 266 28.76 -3.32 13.49
C LEU A 266 30.08 -3.22 14.30
N HIS A 267 30.30 -2.12 14.99
CA HIS A 267 31.50 -1.90 15.80
C HIS A 267 31.61 -2.81 17.04
N ALA A 268 30.54 -3.49 17.45
CA ALA A 268 30.56 -4.45 18.55
C ALA A 268 31.16 -5.80 18.13
N PHE A 269 31.37 -6.02 16.83
CA PHE A 269 31.94 -7.24 16.31
C PHE A 269 33.44 -7.34 16.61
N THR A 270 33.87 -8.40 17.30
CA THR A 270 35.28 -8.70 17.54
C THR A 270 35.66 -10.10 17.07
N ASP A 271 36.57 -10.18 16.09
CA ASP A 271 37.03 -11.43 15.46
C ASP A 271 37.59 -12.47 16.44
N ALA A 272 38.11 -12.02 17.60
CA ALA A 272 38.83 -12.86 18.55
C ALA A 272 37.92 -13.79 19.39
N GLU A 273 36.61 -13.54 19.45
CA GLU A 273 35.69 -14.27 20.35
C GLU A 273 34.93 -15.42 19.68
N ILE A 274 35.03 -15.59 18.35
CA ILE A 274 34.25 -16.60 17.63
C ILE A 274 35.15 -17.80 17.28
N PRO A 275 35.07 -18.92 18.02
CA PRO A 275 35.86 -20.11 17.73
C PRO A 275 35.50 -20.65 16.35
N VAL A 276 36.46 -20.61 15.42
CA VAL A 276 36.34 -21.27 14.12
C VAL A 276 36.30 -22.76 14.38
N LYS A 277 35.11 -23.38 14.26
CA LYS A 277 35.01 -24.84 14.23
C LYS A 277 35.60 -25.32 12.91
N HIS A 278 36.88 -25.67 12.94
CA HIS A 278 37.45 -26.53 11.91
C HIS A 278 36.69 -27.86 11.97
N SER A 279 36.00 -28.19 10.88
CA SER A 279 35.49 -29.53 10.64
C SER A 279 36.69 -30.47 10.55
N GLU A 280 37.02 -31.16 11.63
CA GLU A 280 37.91 -32.30 11.59
C GLU A 280 37.23 -33.47 10.85
N GLY A 281 37.92 -33.97 9.82
CA GLY A 281 37.88 -35.37 9.35
C GLY A 281 36.57 -35.93 8.82
#